data_AF-A0A2A6DWI5-F1
#
_entry.id   AF-A0A2A6DWI5-F1
#
_cell.length_a   1.000
_cell.length_b   1.000
_cell.length_c   1.000
_cell.angle_alpha   90.00
_cell.angle_beta   90.00
_cell.angle_gamma   90.00
#
_symmetry.space_group_name_H-M   'P 1'
#
loop_
_entity.id
_entity.type
_entity.pdbx_description
1 polymer ?
#
loop_
_entity_poly.entity_id
_entity_poly.type
_entity_poly.pdbx_seq_one_letter_code
_entity_poly.pdbx_strand_id
1 'polypeptide(L)'
;MIQVTDGQMEQYFDISNGPNEDKDVTNTIILRNEFLKQNYHYIKFQSDENKNHIKKLIGTSAMAMSAMAVAEENFSLSTERNFGMFVPVEYQPGKYSYGGNQMWWPDGSDKESRGCGPVAAANITNYLSKINNPSKYGNLYNGSTLSLNDFLAHMDILYSYLSPGLLEEISVIDFASDVERFAQDRKVALSRVTSNASFTLDNTANYVKSGLAIDSPVATLNLSKWSDYEYEWHWMTITKYYRDAYDNRWIAVSTWGERRSINYRTHFDTITKFFSLGGGFMYFK
;
A
#
# COMPACT_ATOMS: atom_id res chain seq x y z
N MET A 1 -9.31 11.98 18.37
CA MET A 1 -8.77 11.37 19.60
C MET A 1 -8.15 12.44 20.49
N ILE A 2 -8.40 12.38 21.80
CA ILE A 2 -7.83 13.25 22.83
C ILE A 2 -7.08 12.37 23.85
N GLN A 3 -5.88 12.79 24.24
CA GLN A 3 -5.12 12.19 25.33
C GLN A 3 -5.37 12.99 26.62
N VAL A 4 -5.80 12.31 27.68
CA VAL A 4 -5.98 12.89 29.02
C VAL A 4 -4.95 12.28 29.94
N THR A 5 -4.26 13.12 30.70
CA THR A 5 -3.23 12.68 31.66
C THR A 5 -3.66 13.06 33.06
N ASP A 6 -3.82 12.05 33.93
CA ASP A 6 -4.03 12.24 35.37
C ASP A 6 -2.95 11.48 36.15
N GLY A 7 -1.97 12.22 36.67
CA GLY A 7 -0.79 11.63 37.31
C GLY A 7 0.04 10.78 36.34
N GLN A 8 0.19 9.47 36.65
CA GLN A 8 0.88 8.49 35.79
C GLN A 8 -0.06 7.70 34.87
N MET A 9 -1.38 7.91 34.95
CA MET A 9 -2.33 7.26 34.04
C MET A 9 -2.53 8.12 32.79
N GLU A 10 -2.21 7.54 31.64
CA GLU A 10 -2.60 8.07 30.34
C GLU A 10 -3.89 7.39 29.88
N GLN A 11 -4.89 8.19 29.52
CA GLN A 11 -6.13 7.71 28.92
C GLN A 11 -6.31 8.32 27.54
N TYR A 12 -6.82 7.51 26.60
CA TYR A 12 -7.03 7.89 25.22
C TYR A 12 -8.51 7.78 24.90
N PHE A 13 -9.10 8.88 24.46
CA PHE A 13 -10.52 8.94 24.08
C PHE A 13 -10.65 9.22 22.60
N ASP A 14 -11.41 8.40 21.89
CA ASP A 14 -11.79 8.73 20.52
C ASP A 14 -12.98 9.68 20.52
N ILE A 15 -12.86 10.77 19.75
CA ILE A 15 -13.83 11.88 19.69
C ILE A 15 -14.38 12.07 18.28
N SER A 16 -14.14 11.12 17.37
CA SER A 16 -14.59 11.19 15.98
C SER A 16 -16.10 11.16 15.82
N ASN A 17 -16.84 10.66 16.82
CA ASN A 17 -18.27 10.41 16.73
C ASN A 17 -19.16 11.52 17.32
N GLY A 18 -18.58 12.69 17.57
CA GLY A 18 -19.30 13.86 18.06
C GLY A 18 -19.30 14.04 19.59
N PRO A 19 -19.84 15.17 20.10
CA PRO A 19 -19.51 15.72 21.41
C PRO A 19 -20.03 14.94 22.64
N ASN A 20 -20.62 13.76 22.46
CA ASN A 20 -21.14 12.90 23.55
C ASN A 20 -20.89 11.40 23.32
N GLU A 21 -20.07 11.02 22.34
CA GLU A 21 -19.74 9.61 22.03
C GLU A 21 -18.24 9.32 22.25
N ASP A 22 -17.68 9.90 23.32
CA ASP A 22 -16.27 9.71 23.66
C ASP A 22 -16.04 8.26 24.09
N LYS A 23 -15.35 7.48 23.25
CA LYS A 23 -15.02 6.08 23.53
C LYS A 23 -13.64 5.99 24.15
N ASP A 24 -13.55 5.46 25.37
CA ASP A 24 -12.27 5.11 25.98
C ASP A 24 -11.60 3.98 25.17
N VAL A 25 -10.48 4.31 24.55
CA VAL A 25 -9.64 3.41 23.75
C VAL A 25 -8.29 3.14 24.41
N THR A 26 -8.13 3.45 25.70
CA THR A 26 -6.87 3.37 26.44
C THR A 26 -6.21 1.99 26.36
N ASN A 27 -6.95 0.92 26.68
CA ASN A 27 -6.42 -0.45 26.60
C ASN A 27 -6.03 -0.84 25.17
N THR A 28 -6.77 -0.34 24.17
CA THR A 28 -6.50 -0.59 22.77
C THR A 28 -5.19 0.07 22.33
N ILE A 29 -4.95 1.31 22.78
CA ILE A 29 -3.70 2.03 22.53
C ILE A 29 -2.53 1.39 23.28
N ILE A 30 -2.72 0.96 24.53
CA ILE A 30 -1.68 0.28 25.31
C ILE A 30 -1.28 -1.04 24.63
N LEU A 31 -2.24 -1.91 24.29
CA LEU A 31 -1.96 -3.19 23.63
C LEU A 31 -1.33 -3.01 22.24
N ARG A 32 -1.79 -2.02 21.47
CA ARG A 32 -1.19 -1.67 20.16
C ARG A 32 0.22 -1.09 20.32
N ASN A 33 0.46 -0.25 21.32
CA ASN A 33 1.78 0.30 21.62
C ASN A 33 2.75 -0.77 22.13
N GLU A 34 2.28 -1.79 22.85
CA GLU A 34 3.11 -2.94 23.23
C GLU A 34 3.47 -3.80 22.01
N PHE A 35 2.53 -4.06 21.10
CA PHE A 35 2.80 -4.73 19.82
C PHE A 35 3.78 -3.91 18.95
N LEU A 36 3.57 -2.60 18.86
CA LEU A 36 4.48 -1.69 18.16
C LEU A 36 5.83 -1.60 18.86
N LYS A 37 5.92 -1.64 20.19
CA LYS A 37 7.20 -1.67 20.94
C LYS A 37 7.98 -2.95 20.68
N GLN A 38 7.30 -4.10 20.61
CA GLN A 38 7.93 -5.37 20.24
C GLN A 38 8.49 -5.33 18.81
N ASN A 39 7.74 -4.75 17.85
CA ASN A 39 8.22 -4.53 16.48
C ASN A 39 9.24 -3.37 16.36
N TYR A 40 9.19 -2.39 17.26
CA TYR A 40 10.07 -1.23 17.33
C TYR A 40 11.48 -1.63 17.75
N HIS A 41 11.66 -2.64 18.60
CA HIS A 41 13.00 -3.17 18.87
C HIS A 41 13.65 -3.78 17.62
N TYR A 42 12.87 -4.41 16.75
CA TYR A 42 13.32 -4.93 15.46
C TYR A 42 13.64 -3.81 14.44
N ILE A 43 12.82 -2.74 14.40
CA ILE A 43 12.98 -1.61 13.48
C ILE A 43 14.05 -0.61 13.95
N LYS A 44 14.14 -0.33 15.26
CA LYS A 44 15.12 0.61 15.85
C LYS A 44 16.54 0.08 15.77
N PHE A 45 16.75 -1.22 16.01
CA PHE A 45 18.05 -1.85 15.83
C PHE A 45 18.57 -1.65 14.40
N GLN A 46 17.68 -1.80 13.39
CA GLN A 46 18.01 -1.54 11.99
C GLN A 46 18.14 -0.05 11.63
N SER A 47 17.39 0.84 12.30
CA SER A 47 17.51 2.31 12.16
C SER A 47 18.87 2.81 12.64
N ASP A 48 19.37 2.28 13.75
CA ASP A 48 20.67 2.64 14.31
C ASP A 48 21.83 2.03 13.49
N GLU A 49 21.67 0.82 12.95
CA GLU A 49 22.59 0.27 11.94
C GLU A 49 22.61 1.11 10.66
N ASN A 50 21.45 1.58 10.16
CA ASN A 50 21.37 2.47 9.00
C ASN A 50 22.00 3.84 9.27
N LYS A 51 21.82 4.42 10.45
CA LYS A 51 22.51 5.66 10.84
C LYS A 51 24.03 5.46 10.91
N ASN A 52 24.49 4.32 11.40
CA ASN A 52 25.90 3.98 11.43
C ASN A 52 26.46 3.72 10.01
N HIS A 53 25.68 3.10 9.13
CA HIS A 53 26.02 2.91 7.73
C HIS A 53 26.11 4.24 6.97
N ILE A 54 25.14 5.14 7.15
CA ILE A 54 25.16 6.48 6.56
C ILE A 54 26.29 7.34 7.15
N LYS A 55 26.57 7.28 8.46
CA LYS A 55 27.76 7.93 9.04
C LYS A 55 29.06 7.39 8.46
N LYS A 56 29.13 6.08 8.18
CA LYS A 56 30.30 5.46 7.53
C LYS A 56 30.47 5.95 6.09
N LEU A 57 29.38 6.12 5.34
CA LEU A 57 29.35 6.66 3.98
C LEU A 57 29.72 8.16 3.94
N ILE A 58 29.16 8.97 4.83
CA ILE A 58 29.46 10.41 4.95
C ILE A 58 30.90 10.62 5.43
N GLY A 59 31.40 9.77 6.33
CA GLY A 59 32.79 9.79 6.78
C GLY A 59 33.82 9.36 5.73
N THR A 60 33.38 8.72 4.64
CA THR A 60 34.25 8.33 3.50
C THR A 60 34.17 9.29 2.32
N SER A 61 33.23 10.25 2.28
CA SER A 61 32.98 11.09 1.09
C SER A 61 33.50 12.52 1.19
N ALA A 62 34.78 12.71 1.56
CA ALA A 62 35.50 13.97 1.30
C ALA A 62 36.48 13.88 0.13
N MET A 63 36.53 12.76 -0.61
CA MET A 63 37.29 12.67 -1.84
C MET A 63 36.53 11.90 -2.93
N ALA A 64 36.23 12.62 -4.02
CA ALA A 64 35.88 12.13 -5.36
C ALA A 64 34.54 11.40 -5.54
N MET A 65 33.42 12.13 -5.58
CA MET A 65 32.28 11.71 -6.39
C MET A 65 32.45 12.22 -7.84
N SER A 66 33.23 11.47 -8.62
CA SER A 66 32.91 11.36 -10.05
C SER A 66 31.62 10.53 -10.13
N ALA A 67 30.51 11.13 -10.56
CA ALA A 67 29.23 10.46 -10.72
C ALA A 67 29.37 9.27 -11.69
N MET A 68 29.49 8.06 -11.17
CA MET A 68 29.26 6.86 -11.96
C MET A 68 27.75 6.77 -12.18
N ALA A 69 27.32 6.85 -13.44
CA ALA A 69 25.93 6.63 -13.82
C ALA A 69 25.48 5.26 -13.30
N VAL A 70 24.32 5.20 -12.63
CA VAL A 70 23.70 3.92 -12.26
C VAL A 70 22.97 3.32 -13.46
N ALA A 71 22.76 2.00 -13.46
CA ALA A 71 21.98 1.36 -14.50
C ALA A 71 20.52 1.86 -14.45
N GLU A 72 20.02 2.31 -15.60
CA GLU A 72 18.61 2.63 -15.79
C GLU A 72 17.75 1.38 -15.61
N GLU A 73 16.59 1.54 -14.98
CA GLU A 73 15.67 0.44 -14.71
C GLU A 73 14.26 0.82 -15.16
N ASN A 74 13.55 -0.10 -15.80
CA ASN A 74 12.17 0.10 -16.21
C ASN A 74 11.41 -1.22 -16.09
N PHE A 75 10.68 -1.36 -14.99
CA PHE A 75 9.86 -2.53 -14.68
C PHE A 75 8.41 -2.09 -14.65
N SER A 76 7.52 -2.83 -15.27
CA SER A 76 6.13 -2.43 -15.45
C SER A 76 5.22 -3.65 -15.52
N LEU A 77 3.92 -3.44 -15.38
CA LEU A 77 2.94 -4.40 -15.83
C LEU A 77 2.87 -4.45 -17.36
N SER A 78 2.32 -5.52 -17.90
CA SER A 78 2.13 -5.71 -19.34
C SER A 78 1.21 -4.65 -19.93
N THR A 79 0.19 -4.21 -19.20
CA THR A 79 -0.69 -3.10 -19.60
C THR A 79 0.07 -1.80 -19.76
N GLU A 80 0.97 -1.47 -18.83
CA GLU A 80 1.84 -0.30 -18.90
C GLU A 80 2.81 -0.35 -20.10
N ARG A 81 3.33 -1.54 -20.46
CA ARG A 81 4.22 -1.71 -21.63
C ARG A 81 3.50 -1.57 -22.95
N ASN A 82 2.26 -2.06 -23.02
CA ASN A 82 1.49 -2.14 -24.27
C ASN A 82 0.58 -0.93 -24.48
N PHE A 83 0.77 0.16 -23.73
CA PHE A 83 -0.12 1.34 -23.72
C PHE A 83 -1.59 0.98 -23.45
N GLY A 84 -1.82 -0.14 -22.76
CA GLY A 84 -3.13 -0.55 -22.27
C GLY A 84 -3.47 0.14 -20.96
N MET A 85 -4.75 0.13 -20.61
CA MET A 85 -5.23 0.67 -19.34
C MET A 85 -5.15 -0.40 -18.24
N PHE A 86 -4.69 -0.03 -17.06
CA PHE A 86 -4.72 -0.88 -15.87
C PHE A 86 -6.16 -0.91 -15.32
N VAL A 87 -6.81 -2.07 -15.40
CA VAL A 87 -8.18 -2.29 -14.88
C VAL A 87 -9.12 -1.14 -15.30
N PRO A 88 -9.41 -0.98 -16.61
CA PRO A 88 -10.21 0.14 -17.10
C PRO A 88 -11.68 -0.04 -16.76
N VAL A 89 -12.17 0.67 -15.75
CA VAL A 89 -13.60 0.68 -15.41
C VAL A 89 -14.25 1.86 -16.12
N GLU A 90 -15.32 1.61 -16.88
CA GLU A 90 -16.11 2.67 -17.51
C GLU A 90 -17.03 3.33 -16.47
N TYR A 91 -16.61 4.46 -15.91
CA TYR A 91 -17.35 5.14 -14.85
C TYR A 91 -18.31 6.21 -15.39
N GLN A 92 -18.14 6.62 -16.65
CA GLN A 92 -19.07 7.42 -17.45
C GLN A 92 -18.96 6.95 -18.91
N PRO A 93 -19.99 7.16 -19.75
CA PRO A 93 -19.95 6.75 -21.15
C PRO A 93 -18.68 7.24 -21.87
N GLY A 94 -17.85 6.31 -22.33
CA GLY A 94 -16.58 6.55 -23.02
C GLY A 94 -15.45 7.08 -22.14
N LYS A 95 -15.61 7.13 -20.81
CA LYS A 95 -14.55 7.50 -19.87
C LYS A 95 -14.16 6.32 -18.99
N TYR A 96 -12.88 6.01 -19.01
CA TYR A 96 -12.31 4.87 -18.32
C TYR A 96 -11.36 5.33 -17.23
N SER A 97 -11.43 4.66 -16.08
CA SER A 97 -10.52 4.89 -14.97
C SER A 97 -9.20 4.13 -15.16
N TYR A 98 -8.21 4.47 -14.35
CA TYR A 98 -7.02 3.66 -14.15
C TYR A 98 -7.14 2.95 -12.78
N GLY A 99 -7.77 1.77 -12.78
CA GLY A 99 -8.18 1.04 -11.59
C GLY A 99 -9.40 1.62 -10.88
N GLY A 100 -9.67 1.16 -9.67
CA GLY A 100 -10.82 1.54 -8.87
C GLY A 100 -10.70 2.89 -8.16
N ASN A 101 -11.85 3.44 -7.78
CA ASN A 101 -11.95 4.61 -6.91
C ASN A 101 -12.93 4.34 -5.76
N GLN A 102 -12.45 4.54 -4.52
CA GLN A 102 -13.28 4.42 -3.31
C GLN A 102 -14.47 5.40 -3.30
N MET A 103 -14.37 6.54 -3.97
CA MET A 103 -15.48 7.51 -4.06
C MET A 103 -16.66 7.01 -4.91
N TRP A 104 -16.59 5.80 -5.49
CA TRP A 104 -17.70 5.22 -6.23
C TRP A 104 -18.70 4.47 -5.36
N TRP A 105 -18.39 4.18 -4.08
CA TRP A 105 -19.39 3.60 -3.19
C TRP A 105 -20.61 4.53 -3.12
N PRO A 106 -21.84 4.03 -3.33
CA PRO A 106 -23.00 4.89 -3.55
C PRO A 106 -23.70 5.31 -2.25
N ASP A 107 -23.00 5.31 -1.12
CA ASP A 107 -23.64 5.30 0.20
C ASP A 107 -23.17 6.39 1.18
N GLY A 108 -22.18 7.23 0.83
CA GLY A 108 -21.67 8.25 1.75
C GLY A 108 -21.06 7.66 3.02
N SER A 109 -20.72 6.37 3.01
CA SER A 109 -20.28 5.64 4.19
C SER A 109 -18.77 5.78 4.43
N ASP A 110 -18.30 5.23 5.56
CA ASP A 110 -16.88 5.10 5.86
C ASP A 110 -16.07 4.36 4.78
N LYS A 111 -16.72 3.65 3.85
CA LYS A 111 -16.05 3.02 2.72
C LYS A 111 -15.41 4.04 1.78
N GLU A 112 -16.05 5.20 1.58
CA GLU A 112 -15.50 6.25 0.73
C GLU A 112 -14.20 6.82 1.34
N SER A 113 -14.12 6.92 2.66
CA SER A 113 -12.96 7.48 3.37
C SER A 113 -11.88 6.45 3.73
N ARG A 114 -12.23 5.17 3.89
CA ARG A 114 -11.34 4.09 4.41
C ARG A 114 -11.23 2.86 3.50
N GLY A 115 -11.84 2.91 2.31
CA GLY A 115 -11.90 1.78 1.39
C GLY A 115 -10.70 1.64 0.46
N CYS A 116 -9.62 2.41 0.67
CA CYS A 116 -8.44 2.39 -0.21
C CYS A 116 -7.78 0.99 -0.26
N GLY A 117 -7.72 0.27 0.87
CA GLY A 117 -7.23 -1.12 0.94
C GLY A 117 -8.06 -2.09 0.09
N PRO A 118 -9.38 -2.20 0.34
CA PRO A 118 -10.29 -2.98 -0.51
C PRO A 118 -10.21 -2.63 -2.01
N VAL A 119 -10.06 -1.35 -2.37
CA VAL A 119 -9.84 -0.93 -3.77
C VAL A 119 -8.53 -1.47 -4.33
N ALA A 120 -7.42 -1.40 -3.58
CA ALA A 120 -6.14 -1.96 -4.00
C ALA A 120 -6.22 -3.49 -4.18
N ALA A 121 -6.92 -4.19 -3.29
CA ALA A 121 -7.20 -5.62 -3.44
C ALA A 121 -8.06 -5.91 -4.67
N ALA A 122 -9.07 -5.07 -4.97
CA ALA A 122 -9.96 -5.21 -6.12
C ALA A 122 -9.21 -5.04 -7.43
N ASN A 123 -8.33 -4.05 -7.50
CA ASN A 123 -7.40 -3.86 -8.61
C ASN A 123 -6.54 -5.10 -8.86
N ILE A 124 -5.88 -5.62 -7.82
CA ILE A 124 -4.99 -6.78 -7.93
C ILE A 124 -5.74 -8.02 -8.40
N THR A 125 -6.84 -8.36 -7.73
CA THR A 125 -7.61 -9.57 -8.02
C THR A 125 -8.29 -9.52 -9.40
N ASN A 126 -8.79 -8.36 -9.83
CA ASN A 126 -9.28 -8.15 -11.19
C ASN A 126 -8.16 -8.31 -12.22
N TYR A 127 -7.02 -7.63 -12.02
CA TYR A 127 -5.89 -7.70 -12.94
C TYR A 127 -5.40 -9.15 -13.09
N LEU A 128 -5.21 -9.86 -11.99
CA LEU A 128 -4.78 -11.26 -12.03
C LEU A 128 -5.77 -12.14 -12.78
N SER A 129 -7.08 -11.98 -12.51
CA SER A 129 -8.16 -12.76 -13.12
C SER A 129 -8.37 -12.48 -14.61
N LYS A 130 -8.29 -11.22 -15.06
CA LYS A 130 -8.75 -10.83 -16.40
C LYS A 130 -7.62 -10.50 -17.35
N ILE A 131 -6.46 -10.12 -16.82
CA ILE A 131 -5.36 -9.55 -17.62
C ILE A 131 -4.13 -10.46 -17.54
N ASN A 132 -3.67 -10.80 -16.35
CA ASN A 132 -2.42 -11.56 -16.18
C ASN A 132 -2.54 -13.02 -16.65
N ASN A 133 -3.42 -13.81 -16.00
CA ASN A 133 -3.60 -15.21 -16.34
C ASN A 133 -5.02 -15.70 -16.01
N PRO A 134 -5.99 -15.49 -16.92
CA PRO A 134 -7.38 -15.88 -16.69
C PRO A 134 -7.59 -17.37 -16.45
N SER A 135 -6.74 -18.23 -17.03
CA SER A 135 -6.83 -19.68 -16.80
C SER A 135 -6.47 -20.08 -15.37
N LYS A 136 -5.54 -19.35 -14.74
CA LYS A 136 -5.07 -19.63 -13.38
C LYS A 136 -5.91 -18.92 -12.32
N TYR A 137 -6.29 -17.66 -12.59
CA TYR A 137 -6.87 -16.77 -11.57
C TYR A 137 -8.31 -16.33 -11.86
N GLY A 138 -8.94 -16.83 -12.93
CA GLY A 138 -10.24 -16.34 -13.40
C GLY A 138 -11.30 -16.18 -12.32
N ASN A 139 -11.38 -17.14 -11.38
CA ASN A 139 -12.37 -17.13 -10.30
C ASN A 139 -12.16 -15.99 -9.28
N LEU A 140 -11.03 -15.29 -9.27
CA LEU A 140 -10.83 -14.11 -8.41
C LEU A 140 -11.81 -12.97 -8.75
N TYR A 141 -12.26 -12.90 -10.01
CA TYR A 141 -13.20 -11.87 -10.48
C TYR A 141 -14.05 -12.37 -11.66
N ASN A 142 -15.35 -12.51 -11.43
CA ASN A 142 -16.28 -13.06 -12.43
C ASN A 142 -16.92 -11.99 -13.32
N GLY A 143 -16.79 -10.70 -12.97
CA GLY A 143 -17.40 -9.59 -13.68
C GLY A 143 -16.70 -9.19 -14.97
N SER A 144 -17.23 -8.17 -15.63
CA SER A 144 -16.59 -7.44 -16.72
C SER A 144 -15.73 -6.31 -16.16
N THR A 145 -14.44 -6.27 -16.52
CA THR A 145 -13.53 -5.21 -16.09
C THR A 145 -14.02 -3.81 -16.48
N LEU A 146 -14.75 -3.68 -17.59
CA LEU A 146 -15.31 -2.39 -18.04
C LEU A 146 -16.56 -1.95 -17.26
N SER A 147 -17.24 -2.86 -16.55
CA SER A 147 -18.50 -2.57 -15.87
C SER A 147 -18.27 -1.94 -14.50
N LEU A 148 -18.72 -0.69 -14.31
CA LEU A 148 -18.71 -0.03 -13.00
C LEU A 148 -19.47 -0.85 -11.95
N ASN A 149 -20.65 -1.37 -12.30
CA ASN A 149 -21.47 -2.14 -11.37
C ASN A 149 -20.79 -3.44 -10.94
N ASP A 150 -20.16 -4.16 -11.87
CA ASP A 150 -19.46 -5.40 -11.55
C ASP A 150 -18.22 -5.13 -10.70
N PHE A 151 -17.51 -4.03 -10.99
CA PHE A 151 -16.35 -3.64 -10.22
C PHE A 151 -16.72 -3.17 -8.82
N LEU A 152 -17.79 -2.39 -8.67
CA LEU A 152 -18.34 -1.97 -7.37
C LEU A 152 -18.78 -3.16 -6.52
N ALA A 153 -19.49 -4.13 -7.11
CA ALA A 153 -19.87 -5.35 -6.41
C ALA A 153 -18.63 -6.13 -5.92
N HIS A 154 -17.55 -6.14 -6.70
CA HIS A 154 -16.29 -6.77 -6.31
C HIS A 154 -15.55 -6.00 -5.22
N MET A 155 -15.53 -4.67 -5.29
CA MET A 155 -15.04 -3.81 -4.22
C MET A 155 -15.79 -4.05 -2.90
N ASP A 156 -17.12 -4.17 -2.95
CA ASP A 156 -17.96 -4.47 -1.78
C ASP A 156 -17.66 -5.85 -1.19
N ILE A 157 -17.48 -6.88 -2.03
CA ILE A 157 -17.11 -8.20 -1.53
C ILE A 157 -15.76 -8.12 -0.83
N LEU A 158 -14.75 -7.51 -1.45
CA LEU A 158 -13.43 -7.38 -0.83
C LEU A 158 -13.47 -6.52 0.43
N TYR A 159 -14.30 -5.48 0.48
CA TYR A 159 -14.52 -4.71 1.70
C TYR A 159 -15.00 -5.59 2.85
N SER A 160 -15.83 -6.61 2.61
CA SER A 160 -16.26 -7.52 3.69
C SER A 160 -15.15 -8.44 4.21
N TYR A 161 -14.10 -8.69 3.41
CA TYR A 161 -12.90 -9.42 3.85
C TYR A 161 -11.89 -8.50 4.52
N LEU A 162 -11.69 -7.32 3.94
CA LEU A 162 -10.71 -6.31 4.29
C LEU A 162 -11.33 -5.18 5.12
N SER A 163 -12.44 -5.41 5.82
CA SER A 163 -13.10 -4.31 6.53
C SER A 163 -12.14 -3.79 7.61
N PRO A 164 -11.75 -2.51 7.58
CA PRO A 164 -10.93 -1.96 8.65
C PRO A 164 -11.72 -2.12 9.95
N GLY A 165 -11.17 -2.89 10.89
CA GLY A 165 -11.76 -3.02 12.22
C GLY A 165 -11.70 -1.67 12.97
N LEU A 166 -12.05 -1.69 14.26
CA LEU A 166 -12.01 -0.52 15.16
C LEU A 166 -10.65 0.22 15.20
N LEU A 167 -9.59 -0.36 14.64
CA LEU A 167 -8.23 0.17 14.66
C LEU A 167 -7.83 0.97 13.42
N GLU A 168 -8.70 1.04 12.40
CA GLU A 168 -8.50 1.75 11.12
C GLU A 168 -7.24 1.38 10.34
N GLU A 169 -7.44 1.17 9.04
CA GLU A 169 -6.42 0.77 8.04
C GLU A 169 -5.65 -0.52 8.36
N ILE A 170 -5.75 -1.43 7.41
CA ILE A 170 -5.27 -2.80 7.54
C ILE A 170 -3.76 -2.82 7.41
N SER A 171 -3.07 -3.54 8.29
CA SER A 171 -1.63 -3.75 8.14
C SER A 171 -1.32 -4.50 6.85
N VAL A 172 -0.08 -4.41 6.32
CA VAL A 172 0.31 -5.15 5.11
C VAL A 172 0.14 -6.68 5.30
N ILE A 173 0.33 -7.17 6.52
CA ILE A 173 0.19 -8.59 6.85
C ILE A 173 -1.28 -9.01 6.84
N ASP A 174 -2.15 -8.23 7.47
CA ASP A 174 -3.58 -8.51 7.51
C ASP A 174 -4.21 -8.40 6.11
N PHE A 175 -3.82 -7.37 5.35
CA PHE A 175 -4.22 -7.18 3.96
C PHE A 175 -3.92 -8.42 3.12
N ALA A 176 -2.68 -8.92 3.25
CA ALA A 176 -2.27 -10.11 2.53
C ALA A 176 -3.03 -11.37 2.99
N SER A 177 -3.31 -11.50 4.29
CA SER A 177 -4.10 -12.61 4.83
C SER A 177 -5.53 -12.61 4.32
N ASP A 178 -6.15 -11.44 4.24
CA ASP A 178 -7.52 -11.29 3.78
C ASP A 178 -7.63 -11.55 2.28
N VAL A 179 -6.66 -11.10 1.47
CA VAL A 179 -6.60 -11.41 0.04
C VAL A 179 -6.39 -12.91 -0.21
N GLU A 180 -5.51 -13.57 0.56
CA GLU A 180 -5.32 -15.02 0.47
C GLU A 180 -6.59 -15.78 0.87
N ARG A 181 -7.28 -15.37 1.93
CA ARG A 181 -8.57 -15.95 2.35
C ARG A 181 -9.63 -15.78 1.25
N PHE A 182 -9.73 -14.58 0.67
CA PHE A 182 -10.62 -14.30 -0.45
C PHE A 182 -10.36 -15.22 -1.66
N ALA A 183 -9.08 -15.45 -1.99
CA ALA A 183 -8.68 -16.32 -3.08
C ALA A 183 -8.97 -17.81 -2.77
N GLN A 184 -8.71 -18.23 -1.53
CA GLN A 184 -9.00 -19.59 -1.06
C GLN A 184 -10.49 -19.93 -1.16
N ASP A 185 -11.37 -19.03 -0.75
CA ASP A 185 -12.83 -19.21 -0.85
C ASP A 185 -13.31 -19.34 -2.31
N ARG A 186 -12.55 -18.78 -3.25
CA ARG A 186 -12.75 -18.90 -4.71
C ARG A 186 -12.00 -20.06 -5.34
N LYS A 187 -11.35 -20.90 -4.52
CA LYS A 187 -10.55 -22.05 -4.93
C LYS A 187 -9.43 -21.67 -5.88
N VAL A 188 -8.84 -20.50 -5.68
CA VAL A 188 -7.68 -20.00 -6.43
C VAL A 188 -6.44 -20.13 -5.55
N ALA A 189 -5.41 -20.82 -6.06
CA ALA A 189 -4.10 -20.83 -5.43
C ALA A 189 -3.41 -19.47 -5.68
N LEU A 190 -3.45 -18.62 -4.66
CA LEU A 190 -2.81 -17.31 -4.63
C LEU A 190 -2.07 -17.18 -3.30
N SER A 191 -0.80 -16.79 -3.34
CA SER A 191 -0.01 -16.61 -2.13
C SER A 191 0.78 -15.32 -2.18
N ARG A 192 0.87 -14.66 -1.03
CA ARG A 192 1.71 -13.49 -0.82
C ARG A 192 3.17 -13.86 -1.03
N VAL A 193 3.97 -12.92 -1.52
CA VAL A 193 5.43 -13.10 -1.57
C VAL A 193 6.07 -12.33 -0.45
N THR A 194 6.81 -12.99 0.44
CA THR A 194 7.53 -12.33 1.54
C THR A 194 9.02 -12.20 1.22
N SER A 195 9.67 -11.25 1.88
CA SER A 195 11.12 -11.07 1.83
C SER A 195 11.66 -10.88 3.24
N ASN A 196 12.76 -11.56 3.55
CA ASN A 196 13.49 -11.39 4.81
C ASN A 196 14.60 -10.33 4.70
N ALA A 197 14.72 -9.66 3.54
CA ALA A 197 15.71 -8.61 3.35
C ALA A 197 15.38 -7.39 4.23
N SER A 198 16.40 -6.72 4.74
CA SER A 198 16.24 -5.49 5.50
C SER A 198 15.42 -4.45 4.73
N PHE A 199 14.59 -3.68 5.42
CA PHE A 199 13.66 -2.72 4.82
C PHE A 199 14.40 -1.42 4.40
N THR A 200 15.23 -1.52 3.36
CA THR A 200 15.99 -0.40 2.77
C THR A 200 15.37 0.02 1.45
N LEU A 201 15.67 1.24 0.99
CA LEU A 201 15.18 1.75 -0.29
C LEU A 201 15.49 0.81 -1.47
N ASP A 202 16.68 0.20 -1.49
CA ASP A 202 17.10 -0.72 -2.55
C ASP A 202 16.39 -2.07 -2.47
N ASN A 203 16.27 -2.63 -1.27
CA ASN A 203 15.61 -3.92 -1.08
C ASN A 203 14.11 -3.83 -1.36
N THR A 204 13.47 -2.75 -0.96
CA THR A 204 12.04 -2.51 -1.26
C THR A 204 11.83 -2.22 -2.74
N ALA A 205 12.72 -1.46 -3.39
CA ALA A 205 12.69 -1.29 -4.85
C ALA A 205 12.83 -2.64 -5.58
N ASN A 206 13.78 -3.49 -5.16
CA ASN A 206 13.97 -4.82 -5.73
C ASN A 206 12.74 -5.73 -5.53
N TYR A 207 12.09 -5.64 -4.36
CA TYR A 207 10.85 -6.35 -4.09
C TYR A 207 9.72 -5.89 -5.02
N VAL A 208 9.52 -4.57 -5.19
CA VAL A 208 8.54 -4.00 -6.14
C VAL A 208 8.84 -4.47 -7.57
N LYS A 209 10.09 -4.38 -8.02
CA LYS A 209 10.51 -4.86 -9.34
C LYS A 209 10.23 -6.35 -9.54
N SER A 210 10.40 -7.16 -8.49
CA SER A 210 10.16 -8.62 -8.55
C SER A 210 8.69 -8.96 -8.81
N GLY A 211 7.75 -8.21 -8.20
CA GLY A 211 6.32 -8.35 -8.50
C GLY A 211 5.98 -7.94 -9.93
N LEU A 212 6.45 -6.76 -10.35
CA LEU A 212 6.22 -6.25 -11.71
C LEU A 212 6.82 -7.17 -12.79
N ALA A 213 7.98 -7.79 -12.53
CA ALA A 213 8.64 -8.70 -13.47
C ALA A 213 7.82 -9.97 -13.76
N ILE A 214 7.00 -10.43 -12.80
CA ILE A 214 6.06 -11.54 -13.00
C ILE A 214 4.66 -11.08 -13.39
N ASP A 215 4.52 -9.80 -13.76
CA ASP A 215 3.26 -9.17 -14.14
C ASP A 215 2.20 -9.23 -13.01
N SER A 216 2.65 -9.15 -11.75
CA SER A 216 1.79 -8.96 -10.58
C SER A 216 1.83 -7.48 -10.14
N PRO A 217 0.67 -6.80 -10.03
CA PRO A 217 0.62 -5.48 -9.40
C PRO A 217 1.05 -5.56 -7.94
N VAL A 218 1.62 -4.47 -7.41
CA VAL A 218 2.15 -4.43 -6.04
C VAL A 218 1.32 -3.43 -5.22
N ALA A 219 0.62 -3.89 -4.19
CA ALA A 219 -0.01 -3.01 -3.23
C ALA A 219 1.07 -2.24 -2.45
N THR A 220 0.83 -0.97 -2.16
CA THR A 220 1.68 -0.17 -1.28
C THR A 220 0.83 0.54 -0.24
N LEU A 221 1.31 0.55 1.01
CA LEU A 221 0.68 1.20 2.16
C LEU A 221 1.61 2.25 2.73
N ASN A 222 1.07 3.44 2.99
CA ASN A 222 1.71 4.46 3.79
C ASN A 222 0.82 4.82 4.98
N LEU A 223 1.29 4.59 6.21
CA LEU A 223 0.60 4.95 7.45
C LEU A 223 1.21 6.17 8.15
N SER A 224 2.00 6.97 7.45
CA SER A 224 2.34 8.30 7.93
C SER A 224 1.05 9.12 8.03
N LYS A 225 0.86 9.81 9.16
CA LYS A 225 -0.12 10.89 9.34
C LYS A 225 0.60 12.21 9.58
N TRP A 226 -0.05 13.32 9.29
CA TRP A 226 0.44 14.67 9.59
C TRP A 226 1.69 15.04 8.78
N SER A 227 1.73 14.58 7.53
CA SER A 227 2.77 14.93 6.58
C SER A 227 2.19 15.74 5.44
N ASP A 228 2.98 16.66 4.87
CA ASP A 228 2.59 17.36 3.63
C ASP A 228 2.62 16.44 2.38
N TYR A 229 2.58 15.13 2.59
CA TYR A 229 2.61 14.13 1.54
C TYR A 229 1.19 13.78 1.11
N GLU A 230 0.90 14.00 -0.18
CA GLU A 230 -0.44 13.83 -0.78
C GLU A 230 -1.07 12.44 -0.54
N TYR A 231 -0.25 11.40 -0.36
CA TYR A 231 -0.70 10.03 -0.18
C TYR A 231 -0.39 9.52 1.25
N GLU A 232 -0.63 10.37 2.24
CA GLU A 232 -0.62 9.97 3.65
C GLU A 232 -1.81 9.06 3.98
N TRP A 233 -1.61 8.14 4.93
CA TRP A 233 -2.65 7.19 5.37
C TRP A 233 -3.42 6.50 4.22
N HIS A 234 -2.70 5.91 3.27
CA HIS A 234 -3.28 5.52 1.98
C HIS A 234 -2.71 4.23 1.40
N TRP A 235 -3.61 3.43 0.81
CA TRP A 235 -3.30 2.29 -0.03
C TRP A 235 -3.34 2.68 -1.52
N MET A 236 -2.34 2.22 -2.27
CA MET A 236 -2.28 2.38 -3.73
C MET A 236 -1.84 1.08 -4.38
N THR A 237 -2.02 0.97 -5.71
CA THR A 237 -1.51 -0.16 -6.49
C THR A 237 -0.41 0.28 -7.43
N ILE A 238 0.83 -0.14 -7.20
CA ILE A 238 1.97 0.12 -8.07
C ILE A 238 1.88 -0.75 -9.33
N THR A 239 2.06 -0.10 -10.47
CA THR A 239 1.97 -0.70 -11.81
C THR A 239 3.25 -0.53 -12.62
N LYS A 240 4.14 0.38 -12.20
CA LYS A 240 5.45 0.62 -12.83
C LYS A 240 6.46 1.13 -11.81
N TYR A 241 7.72 0.78 -12.03
CA TYR A 241 8.90 1.32 -11.37
C TYR A 241 9.89 1.79 -12.45
N TYR A 242 10.47 2.96 -12.27
CA TYR A 242 11.48 3.54 -13.15
C TYR A 242 12.63 4.15 -12.34
N ARG A 243 13.86 3.94 -12.81
CA ARG A 243 15.06 4.62 -12.30
C ARG A 243 15.89 5.16 -13.46
N ASP A 244 16.29 6.42 -13.36
CA ASP A 244 17.21 7.04 -14.34
C ASP A 244 18.69 6.84 -13.98
N ALA A 245 19.58 7.29 -14.85
CA ALA A 245 21.04 7.20 -14.67
C ALA A 245 21.58 7.99 -13.46
N TYR A 246 20.77 8.88 -12.86
CA TYR A 246 21.11 9.72 -11.71
C TYR A 246 20.53 9.18 -10.39
N ASP A 247 20.00 7.96 -10.38
CA ASP A 247 19.32 7.32 -9.25
C ASP A 247 18.04 8.04 -8.79
N ASN A 248 17.43 8.85 -9.66
CA ASN A 248 16.07 9.29 -9.41
C ASN A 248 15.12 8.11 -9.67
N ARG A 249 14.21 7.87 -8.71
CA ARG A 249 13.33 6.69 -8.72
C ARG A 249 11.87 7.13 -8.66
N TRP A 250 11.06 6.50 -9.49
CA TRP A 250 9.62 6.76 -9.55
C TRP A 250 8.83 5.47 -9.59
N ILE A 251 7.61 5.55 -9.07
CA ILE A 251 6.58 4.53 -9.26
C ILE A 251 5.37 5.16 -9.97
N ALA A 252 4.75 4.42 -10.88
CA ALA A 252 3.39 4.73 -11.31
C ALA A 252 2.42 3.92 -10.47
N VAL A 253 1.34 4.56 -10.05
CA VAL A 253 0.31 3.94 -9.21
C VAL A 253 -1.08 4.18 -9.76
N SER A 254 -1.97 3.23 -9.50
CA SER A 254 -3.42 3.44 -9.48
C SER A 254 -3.83 3.94 -8.11
N THR A 255 -4.46 5.11 -8.08
CA THR A 255 -5.04 5.72 -6.89
C THR A 255 -6.24 6.58 -7.30
N TRP A 256 -7.35 6.47 -6.57
CA TRP A 256 -8.59 7.21 -6.83
C TRP A 256 -9.08 7.14 -8.29
N GLY A 257 -8.91 5.98 -8.94
CA GLY A 257 -9.28 5.77 -10.34
C GLY A 257 -8.37 6.47 -11.35
N GLU A 258 -7.20 6.96 -10.93
CA GLU A 258 -6.26 7.70 -11.77
C GLU A 258 -4.85 7.12 -11.71
N ARG A 259 -4.08 7.39 -12.78
CA ARG A 259 -2.66 7.04 -12.86
C ARG A 259 -1.83 8.21 -12.34
N ARG A 260 -1.14 8.03 -11.21
CA ARG A 260 -0.22 9.04 -10.65
C ARG A 260 1.22 8.56 -10.75
N SER A 261 2.16 9.48 -10.97
CA SER A 261 3.60 9.19 -10.94
C SER A 261 4.21 9.84 -9.71
N ILE A 262 4.81 9.03 -8.84
CA ILE A 262 5.24 9.42 -7.50
C ILE A 262 6.75 9.21 -7.39
N ASN A 263 7.44 10.13 -6.72
CA ASN A 263 8.84 9.94 -6.36
C ASN A 263 8.95 8.81 -5.32
N TYR A 264 9.64 7.72 -5.68
CA TYR A 264 9.71 6.52 -4.85
C TYR A 264 10.49 6.75 -3.55
N ARG A 265 11.54 7.57 -3.59
CA ARG A 265 12.34 7.91 -2.41
C ARG A 265 11.50 8.69 -1.40
N THR A 266 10.74 9.69 -1.85
CA THR A 266 9.81 10.44 -0.99
C THR A 266 8.77 9.52 -0.34
N HIS A 267 8.22 8.57 -1.10
CA HIS A 267 7.26 7.59 -0.58
C HIS A 267 7.89 6.68 0.47
N PHE A 268 9.08 6.13 0.19
CA PHE A 268 9.83 5.28 1.13
C PHE A 268 10.23 6.03 2.41
N ASP A 269 10.74 7.25 2.29
CA ASP A 269 11.14 8.07 3.42
C ASP A 269 9.93 8.37 4.30
N THR A 270 8.76 8.59 3.70
CA THR A 270 7.51 8.85 4.45
C THR A 270 7.04 7.60 5.19
N ILE A 271 7.12 6.41 4.58
CA ILE A 271 6.83 5.13 5.25
C ILE A 271 7.75 4.92 6.46
N THR A 272 9.03 5.32 6.37
CA THR A 272 10.07 4.99 7.37
C THR A 272 10.37 6.11 8.38
N LYS A 273 9.67 7.25 8.31
CA LYS A 273 9.83 8.37 9.25
C LYS A 273 9.56 7.95 10.69
N PHE A 274 10.25 8.59 11.64
CA PHE A 274 10.17 8.27 13.07
C PHE A 274 8.75 8.34 13.67
N PHE A 275 7.91 9.25 13.16
CA PHE A 275 6.50 9.40 13.59
C PHE A 275 5.50 8.71 12.64
N SER A 276 5.98 8.00 11.62
CA SER A 276 5.12 7.18 10.77
C SER A 276 4.69 5.93 11.53
N LEU A 277 3.44 5.49 11.35
CA LEU A 277 3.00 4.17 11.82
C LEU A 277 3.47 3.04 10.89
N GLY A 278 4.32 3.35 9.92
CA GLY A 278 4.94 2.40 9.01
C GLY A 278 4.23 2.34 7.66
N GLY A 279 4.25 1.15 7.07
CA GLY A 279 3.77 0.91 5.72
C GLY A 279 4.49 -0.27 5.11
N GLY A 280 4.33 -0.47 3.80
CA GLY A 280 5.04 -1.53 3.11
C GLY A 280 4.45 -1.87 1.76
N PHE A 281 4.93 -2.97 1.21
CA PHE A 281 4.64 -3.40 -0.15
C PHE A 281 4.19 -4.85 -0.13
N MET A 282 3.27 -5.23 -1.01
CA MET A 282 2.82 -6.61 -1.14
C MET A 282 2.44 -6.97 -2.56
N TYR A 283 2.89 -8.13 -3.03
CA TYR A 283 2.39 -8.74 -4.27
C TYR A 283 2.16 -10.24 -4.08
N PHE A 284 1.46 -10.84 -5.05
CA PHE A 284 0.98 -12.22 -4.98
C PHE A 284 1.39 -13.04 -6.21
N LYS A 285 1.40 -14.37 -6.09
CA LYS A 285 1.71 -15.31 -7.18
C LYS A 285 0.98 -16.64 -7.03
#